data_AF-B8HAW6-F1
#
_entry.id   AF-B8HAW6-F1
#
_cell.length_a   1.000
_cell.length_b   1.000
_cell.length_c   1.000
_cell.angle_alpha   90.00
_cell.angle_beta   90.00
_cell.angle_gamma   90.00
#
_symmetry.space_group_name_H-M   'P 1'
#
loop_
_entity.id
_entity.type
_entity.pdbx_description
1 polymer ?
#
loop_
_entity_poly.entity_id
_entity_poly.type
_entity_poly.pdbx_seq_one_letter_code
_entity_poly.pdbx_strand_id
1 'polypeptide(L)'
;MAEASGKTYPRIIMTTASSKEPSAVAAQASAASDLPAAALETRPIGVFDSGVGGLTVARSIIDQLPNESILYVGDTAHGPYGPLPIAEVRANALGVMDELVDSGVKLLTIACNSASAAVLRDARERYTAKYGIPVIEVIQPAVRRAVAATRSGRVGVIGTSATVGSRAYEDTFAAAPDLHITSVACPEFVSYVEAGITTGPELLAVAEEYLAPLKASGVDTVVLGCTHYPLLTGVISYVMGADVTLVSSAEETAKDVYRALATNNLQRTAATPPEHHFVATGDAAQFETLARRFLGPEVLSVRHVDHVAAQYPTGSLARITPEMIAAAQSARSRPRISNFVDRSPGSSLADAGRTGGTGL
;
A
#
# COMPACT_ATOMS: atom_id res chain seq x y z
N MET A 1 8.02 -10.41 39.20
CA MET A 1 8.18 -11.25 38.00
C MET A 1 6.79 -11.56 37.48
N ALA A 2 6.37 -10.88 36.41
CA ALA A 2 5.09 -11.10 35.76
C ALA A 2 5.37 -11.30 34.27
N GLU A 3 5.05 -12.47 33.76
CA GLU A 3 5.23 -12.87 32.37
C GLU A 3 4.24 -12.10 31.48
N ALA A 4 4.77 -11.38 30.50
CA ALA A 4 3.99 -10.77 29.44
C ALA A 4 3.66 -11.84 28.38
N SER A 5 2.35 -12.08 28.20
CA SER A 5 1.78 -12.88 27.12
C SER A 5 2.19 -12.31 25.75
N GLY A 6 3.20 -12.92 25.14
CA GLY A 6 3.68 -12.57 23.81
C GLY A 6 2.71 -13.05 22.73
N LYS A 7 2.25 -12.14 21.87
CA LYS A 7 1.57 -12.49 20.63
C LYS A 7 2.55 -13.24 19.72
N THR A 8 2.26 -14.49 19.41
CA THR A 8 3.06 -15.32 18.50
C THR A 8 2.69 -14.99 17.07
N TYR A 9 3.59 -14.32 16.34
CA TYR A 9 3.49 -14.16 14.88
C TYR A 9 3.95 -15.46 14.19
N PRO A 10 3.38 -15.84 13.04
CA PRO A 10 3.79 -17.04 12.33
C PRO A 10 5.29 -16.97 11.96
N ARG A 11 6.03 -18.01 12.34
CA ARG A 11 7.43 -18.21 11.95
C ARG A 11 7.51 -18.36 10.42
N ILE A 12 8.17 -17.41 9.76
CA ILE A 12 8.43 -17.45 8.32
C ILE A 12 9.66 -18.33 8.05
N ILE A 13 9.52 -19.28 7.11
CA ILE A 13 10.55 -20.26 6.76
C ILE A 13 11.61 -19.61 5.86
N MET A 14 12.87 -19.75 6.27
CA MET A 14 14.04 -19.33 5.51
C MET A 14 14.31 -20.28 4.35
N THR A 15 14.55 -19.74 3.17
CA THR A 15 15.36 -20.42 2.14
C THR A 15 16.56 -19.55 1.82
N THR A 16 17.73 -20.00 2.27
CA THR A 16 19.02 -19.51 1.81
C THR A 16 19.26 -20.11 0.41
N ALA A 17 19.56 -19.27 -0.57
CA ALA A 17 20.06 -19.76 -1.85
C ALA A 17 21.48 -20.32 -1.62
N SER A 18 21.57 -21.64 -1.49
CA SER A 18 22.83 -22.36 -1.65
C SER A 18 23.18 -22.37 -3.14
N SER A 19 24.39 -21.92 -3.45
CA SER A 19 24.98 -21.91 -4.77
C SER A 19 25.08 -23.32 -5.37
N LYS A 20 24.10 -23.68 -6.20
CA LYS A 20 24.30 -24.68 -7.25
C LYS A 20 23.67 -24.19 -8.55
N GLU A 21 24.50 -24.15 -9.57
CA GLU A 21 24.19 -23.78 -10.95
C GLU A 21 22.93 -24.50 -11.46
N PRO A 22 22.05 -23.83 -12.22
CA PRO A 22 20.93 -24.49 -12.85
C PRO A 22 21.43 -25.30 -14.05
N SER A 23 21.32 -26.62 -13.96
CA SER A 23 21.50 -27.51 -15.10
C SER A 23 20.44 -27.21 -16.16
N ALA A 24 20.89 -27.02 -17.40
CA ALA A 24 20.08 -26.77 -18.57
C ALA A 24 18.96 -27.80 -18.77
N VAL A 25 17.71 -27.32 -18.84
CA VAL A 25 16.65 -27.98 -19.59
C VAL A 25 16.04 -26.94 -20.51
N ALA A 26 16.41 -27.03 -21.78
CA ALA A 26 15.90 -26.19 -22.84
C ALA A 26 14.44 -26.55 -23.19
N ALA A 27 13.61 -25.51 -23.28
CA ALA A 27 12.50 -25.30 -24.20
C ALA A 27 11.54 -26.45 -24.50
N GLN A 28 10.31 -26.31 -23.99
CA GLN A 28 9.12 -26.40 -24.84
C GLN A 28 8.30 -25.11 -24.67
N ALA A 29 8.54 -24.19 -25.61
CA ALA A 29 7.69 -23.03 -25.84
C ALA A 29 6.49 -23.47 -26.70
N SER A 30 5.38 -23.83 -26.06
CA SER A 30 4.05 -23.82 -26.70
C SER A 30 2.94 -23.89 -25.65
N ALA A 31 2.38 -22.73 -25.30
CA ALA A 31 0.99 -22.48 -24.85
C ALA A 31 0.96 -21.18 -24.04
N ALA A 32 1.12 -20.04 -24.71
CA ALA A 32 0.74 -18.74 -24.16
C ALA A 32 -0.75 -18.51 -24.44
N SER A 33 -1.61 -19.28 -23.78
CA SER A 33 -3.05 -19.04 -23.71
C SER A 33 -3.62 -19.86 -22.55
N ASP A 34 -4.23 -19.16 -21.60
CA ASP A 34 -4.97 -19.66 -20.44
C ASP A 34 -4.14 -20.11 -19.22
N LEU A 35 -3.59 -19.14 -18.49
CA LEU A 35 -3.28 -19.35 -17.08
C LEU A 35 -4.59 -19.41 -16.29
N PRO A 36 -4.83 -20.46 -15.46
CA PRO A 36 -6.06 -20.59 -14.69
C PRO A 36 -6.24 -19.41 -13.73
N ALA A 37 -7.48 -18.99 -13.46
CA ALA A 37 -7.81 -17.88 -12.56
C ALA A 37 -7.12 -17.95 -11.17
N ALA A 38 -6.91 -19.17 -10.65
CA ALA A 38 -6.18 -19.42 -9.41
C ALA A 38 -4.70 -18.96 -9.46
N ALA A 39 -4.10 -18.83 -10.65
CA ALA A 39 -2.75 -18.29 -10.84
C ALA A 39 -2.71 -16.76 -10.88
N LEU A 40 -3.85 -16.09 -11.14
CA LEU A 40 -3.94 -14.63 -11.12
C LEU A 40 -4.24 -14.09 -9.72
N GLU A 41 -5.10 -14.78 -8.95
CA GLU A 41 -5.40 -14.40 -7.57
C GLU A 41 -4.19 -14.53 -6.63
N THR A 42 -3.23 -15.41 -6.92
CA THR A 42 -2.02 -15.62 -6.10
C THR A 42 -0.88 -14.66 -6.42
N ARG A 43 -0.96 -13.90 -7.52
CA ARG A 43 0.02 -12.86 -7.88
C ARG A 43 0.03 -11.74 -6.83
N PRO A 44 1.19 -11.10 -6.59
CA PRO A 44 1.29 -10.05 -5.59
C PRO A 44 0.63 -8.76 -6.06
N ILE A 45 0.26 -7.92 -5.09
CA ILE A 45 0.01 -6.50 -5.31
C ILE A 45 1.39 -5.81 -5.44
N GLY A 46 1.59 -5.09 -6.54
CA GLY A 46 2.76 -4.24 -6.73
C GLY A 46 2.59 -2.93 -5.99
N VAL A 47 3.58 -2.54 -5.19
CA VAL A 47 3.62 -1.24 -4.52
C VAL A 47 4.92 -0.52 -4.91
N PHE A 48 4.78 0.63 -5.55
CA PHE A 48 5.92 1.45 -5.99
C PHE A 48 6.02 2.74 -5.17
N ASP A 49 7.23 3.10 -4.75
CA ASP A 49 7.56 4.37 -4.12
C ASP A 49 8.93 4.90 -4.58
N SER A 50 9.19 6.20 -4.37
CA SER A 50 10.51 6.79 -4.63
C SER A 50 11.58 6.35 -3.62
N GLY A 51 11.20 5.65 -2.55
CA GLY A 51 12.14 5.21 -1.52
C GLY A 51 11.46 4.38 -0.45
N VAL A 52 11.70 4.74 0.81
CA VAL A 52 11.21 4.00 2.00
C VAL A 52 9.87 4.49 2.52
N GLY A 53 9.46 5.72 2.15
CA GLY A 53 8.26 6.33 2.73
C GLY A 53 6.99 5.53 2.42
N GLY A 54 6.89 4.99 1.20
CA GLY A 54 5.75 4.22 0.73
C GLY A 54 5.47 2.95 1.54
N LEU A 55 6.38 2.55 2.43
CA LEU A 55 6.15 1.48 3.39
C LEU A 55 4.97 1.78 4.33
N THR A 56 4.61 3.05 4.55
CA THR A 56 3.37 3.40 5.27
C THR A 56 2.11 2.93 4.53
N VAL A 57 2.10 3.05 3.20
CA VAL A 57 1.03 2.55 2.33
C VAL A 57 1.06 1.02 2.29
N ALA A 58 2.24 0.42 2.12
CA ALA A 58 2.38 -1.04 2.15
C ALA A 58 1.89 -1.64 3.48
N ARG A 59 2.23 -1.03 4.62
CA ARG A 59 1.74 -1.43 5.94
C ARG A 59 0.21 -1.38 5.99
N SER A 60 -0.36 -0.26 5.55
CA SER A 60 -1.83 -0.07 5.55
C SER A 60 -2.54 -1.11 4.69
N ILE A 61 -1.94 -1.50 3.57
CA ILE A 61 -2.44 -2.60 2.72
C ILE A 61 -2.36 -3.92 3.47
N ILE A 62 -1.21 -4.28 4.05
CA ILE A 62 -1.03 -5.53 4.81
C ILE A 62 -2.04 -5.64 5.95
N ASP A 63 -2.25 -4.55 6.69
CA ASP A 63 -3.19 -4.51 7.82
C ASP A 63 -4.65 -4.73 7.41
N GLN A 64 -5.06 -4.20 6.26
CA GLN A 64 -6.44 -4.33 5.76
C GLN A 64 -6.66 -5.59 4.91
N LEU A 65 -5.59 -6.12 4.31
CA LEU A 65 -5.61 -7.25 3.37
C LEU A 65 -4.56 -8.31 3.77
N PRO A 66 -4.71 -8.96 4.94
CA PRO A 66 -3.67 -9.82 5.52
C PRO A 66 -3.41 -11.12 4.74
N ASN A 67 -4.23 -11.44 3.73
CA ASN A 67 -4.06 -12.62 2.90
C ASN A 67 -3.28 -12.34 1.61
N GLU A 68 -2.96 -11.07 1.32
CA GLU A 68 -2.40 -10.64 0.05
C GLU A 68 -0.87 -10.64 0.05
N SER A 69 -0.27 -11.16 -1.01
CA SER A 69 1.18 -11.04 -1.23
C SER A 69 1.53 -9.65 -1.73
N ILE A 70 2.70 -9.14 -1.34
CA ILE A 70 3.18 -7.79 -1.70
C ILE A 70 4.52 -7.90 -2.39
N LEU A 71 4.67 -7.17 -3.50
CA LEU A 71 5.96 -6.86 -4.10
C LEU A 71 6.16 -5.35 -4.05
N TYR A 72 6.98 -4.91 -3.11
CA TYR A 72 7.32 -3.51 -2.92
C TYR A 72 8.61 -3.17 -3.64
N VAL A 73 8.62 -2.06 -4.37
CA VAL A 73 9.83 -1.49 -5.00
C VAL A 73 9.99 -0.04 -4.57
N GLY A 74 11.11 0.26 -3.92
CA GLY A 74 11.53 1.63 -3.61
C GLY A 74 12.67 2.08 -4.52
N ASP A 75 12.48 3.17 -5.26
CA ASP A 75 13.49 3.71 -6.17
C ASP A 75 14.56 4.55 -5.46
N THR A 76 15.25 3.97 -4.49
CA THR A 76 16.26 4.69 -3.68
C THR A 76 17.49 5.13 -4.46
N ALA A 77 17.73 4.61 -5.67
CA ALA A 77 18.81 5.08 -6.54
C ALA A 77 18.55 6.50 -7.12
N HIS A 78 17.27 6.85 -7.35
CA HIS A 78 16.89 8.15 -7.92
C HIS A 78 16.04 9.00 -6.97
N GLY A 79 15.68 8.48 -5.80
CA GLY A 79 15.02 9.24 -4.73
C GLY A 79 15.95 10.24 -4.04
N PRO A 80 15.39 11.22 -3.29
CA PRO A 80 13.97 11.50 -3.14
C PRO A 80 13.40 12.25 -4.35
N TYR A 81 12.15 11.95 -4.72
CA TYR A 81 11.48 12.63 -5.84
C TYR A 81 10.95 14.02 -5.52
N GLY A 82 10.78 14.34 -4.23
CA GLY A 82 10.20 15.61 -3.77
C GLY A 82 10.83 16.89 -4.35
N PRO A 83 12.16 17.01 -4.47
CA PRO A 83 12.81 18.18 -5.07
C PRO A 83 12.97 18.11 -6.60
N LEU A 84 12.71 16.97 -7.24
CA LEU A 84 12.99 16.78 -8.66
C LEU A 84 11.93 17.45 -9.56
N PRO A 85 12.30 17.87 -10.79
CA PRO A 85 11.34 18.30 -11.79
C PRO A 85 10.33 17.20 -12.16
N ILE A 86 9.08 17.58 -12.44
CA ILE A 86 8.00 16.61 -12.76
C ILE A 86 8.33 15.70 -13.95
N ALA A 87 9.07 16.20 -14.94
CA ALA A 87 9.49 15.38 -16.08
C ALA A 87 10.46 14.25 -15.67
N GLU A 88 11.37 14.54 -14.74
CA GLU A 88 12.32 13.57 -14.20
C GLU A 88 11.64 12.56 -13.28
N VAL A 89 10.77 13.05 -12.38
CA VAL A 89 9.91 12.19 -11.56
C VAL A 89 9.10 11.22 -12.43
N ARG A 90 8.53 11.71 -13.53
CA ARG A 90 7.77 10.88 -14.48
C ARG A 90 8.65 9.80 -15.12
N ALA A 91 9.82 10.17 -15.62
CA ALA A 91 10.73 9.24 -16.28
C ALA A 91 11.18 8.12 -15.33
N ASN A 92 11.64 8.48 -14.13
CA ASN A 92 12.11 7.51 -13.13
C ASN A 92 10.96 6.59 -12.67
N ALA A 93 9.81 7.18 -12.33
CA ALA A 93 8.65 6.42 -11.87
C ALA A 93 8.13 5.43 -12.92
N LEU A 94 7.97 5.85 -14.18
CA LEU A 94 7.50 4.97 -15.25
C LEU A 94 8.49 3.83 -15.51
N GLY A 95 9.79 4.09 -15.49
CA GLY A 95 10.81 3.06 -15.66
C GLY A 95 10.69 1.93 -14.64
N VAL A 96 10.58 2.27 -13.36
CA VAL A 96 10.44 1.25 -12.30
C VAL A 96 9.07 0.57 -12.32
N MET A 97 8.00 1.31 -12.59
CA MET A 97 6.65 0.71 -12.69
C MET A 97 6.53 -0.27 -13.85
N ASP A 98 7.26 -0.06 -14.96
CA ASP A 98 7.31 -1.01 -16.06
C ASP A 98 7.87 -2.35 -15.62
N GLU A 99 9.02 -2.34 -14.94
CA GLU A 99 9.64 -3.56 -14.45
C GLU A 99 8.77 -4.27 -13.40
N LEU A 100 8.08 -3.49 -12.55
CA LEU A 100 7.14 -4.02 -11.54
C LEU A 100 5.89 -4.65 -12.19
N VAL A 101 5.39 -4.08 -13.28
CA VAL A 101 4.29 -4.69 -14.03
C VAL A 101 4.74 -5.95 -14.74
N ASP A 102 5.94 -5.93 -15.32
CA ASP A 102 6.55 -7.06 -16.02
C ASP A 102 6.87 -8.24 -15.08
N SER A 103 7.09 -7.99 -13.79
CA SER A 103 7.23 -9.05 -12.77
C SER A 103 5.91 -9.75 -12.42
N GLY A 104 4.78 -9.36 -13.04
CA GLY A 104 3.52 -10.10 -12.99
C GLY A 104 2.62 -9.76 -11.80
N VAL A 105 2.55 -8.50 -11.40
CA VAL A 105 1.60 -8.04 -10.36
C VAL A 105 0.16 -8.06 -10.86
N LYS A 106 -0.80 -8.32 -9.97
CA LYS A 106 -2.24 -8.31 -10.32
C LYS A 106 -2.90 -6.94 -10.17
N LEU A 107 -2.27 -6.04 -9.42
CA LEU A 107 -2.70 -4.68 -9.16
C LEU A 107 -1.45 -3.84 -8.91
N LEU A 108 -1.40 -2.62 -9.45
CA LEU A 108 -0.31 -1.67 -9.21
C LEU A 108 -0.78 -0.56 -8.27
N THR A 109 -0.02 -0.32 -7.21
CA THR A 109 -0.23 0.79 -6.27
C THR A 109 0.93 1.77 -6.37
N ILE A 110 0.65 3.03 -6.71
CA ILE A 110 1.62 4.12 -6.70
C ILE A 110 1.55 4.77 -5.32
N ALA A 111 2.45 4.39 -4.41
CA ALA A 111 2.49 4.89 -3.04
C ALA A 111 3.08 6.30 -2.93
N CYS A 112 4.02 6.66 -3.82
CA CYS A 112 4.65 7.98 -3.81
C CYS A 112 3.65 9.06 -4.26
N ASN A 113 3.45 10.09 -3.44
CA ASN A 113 2.59 11.23 -3.80
C ASN A 113 3.18 12.04 -4.97
N SER A 114 4.50 12.26 -4.99
CA SER A 114 5.18 12.97 -6.07
C SER A 114 5.08 12.20 -7.39
N ALA A 115 5.24 10.87 -7.35
CA ALA A 115 5.05 10.04 -8.55
C ALA A 115 3.59 10.05 -9.01
N SER A 116 2.63 9.88 -8.10
CA SER A 116 1.20 9.89 -8.41
C SER A 116 0.79 11.19 -9.11
N ALA A 117 1.29 12.33 -8.62
CA ALA A 117 1.10 13.64 -9.21
C ALA A 117 1.69 13.75 -10.64
N ALA A 118 2.79 13.05 -10.92
CA ALA A 118 3.47 13.13 -12.21
C ALA A 118 2.90 12.17 -13.27
N VAL A 119 2.44 10.98 -12.88
CA VAL A 119 2.27 9.82 -13.79
C VAL A 119 0.89 9.17 -13.84
N LEU A 120 -0.08 9.58 -13.02
CA LEU A 120 -1.35 8.84 -12.89
C LEU A 120 -2.05 8.58 -14.24
N ARG A 121 -2.14 9.60 -15.11
CA ARG A 121 -2.78 9.46 -16.42
C ARG A 121 -2.02 8.49 -17.31
N ASP A 122 -0.69 8.66 -17.39
CA ASP A 122 0.21 7.80 -18.15
C ASP A 122 0.13 6.34 -17.68
N ALA A 123 0.13 6.11 -16.37
CA ALA A 123 0.06 4.78 -15.76
C ALA A 123 -1.28 4.08 -16.04
N ARG A 124 -2.42 4.79 -15.97
CA ARG A 124 -3.73 4.20 -16.29
C ARG A 124 -3.84 3.83 -17.77
N GLU A 125 -3.37 4.70 -18.67
CA GLU A 125 -3.35 4.38 -20.10
C GLU A 125 -2.43 3.18 -20.37
N ARG A 126 -1.22 3.19 -19.79
CA ARG A 126 -0.20 2.18 -20.04
C ARG A 126 -0.52 0.82 -19.44
N TYR A 127 -1.05 0.76 -18.22
CA TYR A 127 -1.21 -0.49 -17.48
C TYR A 127 -2.66 -0.94 -17.37
N THR A 128 -3.59 -0.02 -17.06
CA THR A 128 -5.01 -0.37 -16.95
C THR A 128 -5.65 -0.58 -18.32
N ALA A 129 -5.55 0.39 -19.23
CA ALA A 129 -6.20 0.27 -20.53
C ALA A 129 -5.55 -0.82 -21.41
N LYS A 130 -4.22 -0.96 -21.36
CA LYS A 130 -3.49 -1.93 -22.19
C LYS A 130 -3.51 -3.36 -21.64
N TYR A 131 -3.30 -3.53 -20.33
CA TYR A 131 -3.10 -4.86 -19.72
C TYR A 131 -4.24 -5.30 -18.79
N GLY A 132 -5.20 -4.41 -18.50
CA GLY A 132 -6.28 -4.70 -17.56
C GLY A 132 -5.85 -4.65 -16.09
N ILE A 133 -4.63 -4.19 -15.79
CA ILE A 133 -4.10 -4.13 -14.43
C ILE A 133 -4.65 -2.87 -13.74
N PRO A 134 -5.41 -3.00 -12.63
CA PRO A 134 -5.89 -1.84 -11.91
C PRO A 134 -4.72 -1.02 -11.36
N VAL A 135 -4.74 0.30 -11.57
CA VAL A 135 -3.77 1.25 -11.02
C VAL A 135 -4.46 2.09 -9.95
N ILE A 136 -3.97 1.94 -8.71
CA ILE A 136 -4.40 2.73 -7.55
C ILE A 136 -3.27 3.66 -7.15
N GLU A 137 -3.60 4.87 -6.72
CA GLU A 137 -2.64 5.88 -6.32
C GLU A 137 -3.13 6.62 -5.07
N VAL A 138 -2.30 7.49 -4.50
CA VAL A 138 -2.49 8.03 -3.15
C VAL A 138 -3.27 9.35 -3.06
N ILE A 139 -3.44 10.09 -4.16
CA ILE A 139 -4.08 11.42 -4.20
C ILE A 139 -5.61 11.30 -4.21
N GLN A 140 -6.20 10.57 -5.16
CA GLN A 140 -7.68 10.49 -5.29
C GLN A 140 -8.37 9.91 -4.05
N PRO A 141 -7.86 8.84 -3.40
CA PRO A 141 -8.46 8.34 -2.17
C PRO A 141 -8.44 9.37 -1.05
N ALA A 142 -7.30 10.07 -0.87
CA ALA A 142 -7.16 11.11 0.13
C ALA A 142 -8.09 12.30 -0.14
N VAL A 143 -8.19 12.74 -1.40
CA VAL A 143 -9.11 13.80 -1.82
C VAL A 143 -10.56 13.45 -1.49
N ARG A 144 -11.04 12.26 -1.89
CA ARG A 144 -12.42 11.84 -1.58
C ARG A 144 -12.69 11.83 -0.08
N ARG A 145 -11.71 11.39 0.72
CA ARG A 145 -11.84 11.41 2.19
C ARG A 145 -11.88 12.83 2.74
N ALA A 146 -11.06 13.73 2.22
CA ALA A 146 -11.03 15.13 2.64
C ALA A 146 -12.35 15.86 2.32
N VAL A 147 -12.89 15.66 1.11
CA VAL A 147 -14.21 16.19 0.72
C VAL A 147 -15.31 15.71 1.67
N ALA A 148 -15.29 14.44 2.07
CA ALA A 148 -16.28 13.89 2.99
C ALA A 148 -16.09 14.30 4.45
N ALA A 149 -14.89 14.75 4.85
CA ALA A 149 -14.55 15.06 6.23
C ALA A 149 -14.69 16.55 6.57
N THR A 150 -14.47 17.45 5.60
CA THR A 150 -14.55 18.89 5.85
C THR A 150 -15.97 19.34 6.16
N ARG A 151 -16.10 20.21 7.16
CA ARG A 151 -17.35 20.84 7.60
C ARG A 151 -17.42 22.29 7.13
N SER A 152 -16.27 22.96 7.06
CA SER A 152 -16.14 24.36 6.62
C SER A 152 -15.98 24.52 5.11
N GLY A 153 -15.67 23.43 4.40
CA GLY A 153 -15.29 23.46 2.99
C GLY A 153 -13.87 23.99 2.76
N ARG A 154 -13.04 24.10 3.81
CA ARG A 154 -11.68 24.65 3.76
C ARG A 154 -10.67 23.54 4.04
N VAL A 155 -9.93 23.13 3.02
CA VAL A 155 -9.04 21.96 3.07
C VAL A 155 -7.60 22.41 2.85
N GLY A 156 -6.71 21.99 3.74
CA GLY A 156 -5.27 22.12 3.60
C GLY A 156 -4.68 20.89 2.91
N VAL A 157 -3.65 21.08 2.09
CA VAL A 157 -2.81 20.00 1.56
C VAL A 157 -1.37 20.31 1.89
N ILE A 158 -0.69 19.38 2.54
CA ILE A 158 0.77 19.46 2.71
C ILE A 158 1.45 18.39 1.89
N GLY A 159 2.58 18.69 1.27
CA GLY A 159 3.31 17.74 0.44
C GLY A 159 4.73 18.18 0.12
N THR A 160 5.40 17.40 -0.72
CA THR A 160 6.70 17.79 -1.27
C THR A 160 6.57 18.96 -2.25
N SER A 161 7.69 19.61 -2.57
CA SER A 161 7.73 20.68 -3.59
C SER A 161 7.22 20.20 -4.95
N ALA A 162 7.58 18.98 -5.38
CA ALA A 162 7.05 18.38 -6.60
C ALA A 162 5.54 18.15 -6.53
N THR A 163 5.04 17.60 -5.41
CA THR A 163 3.59 17.36 -5.22
C THR A 163 2.80 18.67 -5.29
N VAL A 164 3.19 19.68 -4.53
CA VAL A 164 2.48 20.97 -4.47
C VAL A 164 2.65 21.74 -5.78
N GLY A 165 3.86 21.77 -6.34
CA GLY A 165 4.14 22.43 -7.61
C GLY A 165 3.43 21.82 -8.81
N SER A 166 3.09 20.53 -8.75
CA SER A 166 2.33 19.85 -9.82
C SER A 166 0.87 20.29 -9.93
N ARG A 167 0.31 20.85 -8.85
CA ARG A 167 -1.13 21.15 -8.70
C ARG A 167 -2.08 19.95 -8.82
N ALA A 168 -1.56 18.73 -8.70
CA ALA A 168 -2.36 17.51 -8.88
C ALA A 168 -3.51 17.38 -7.86
N TYR A 169 -3.31 17.86 -6.63
CA TYR A 169 -4.38 17.87 -5.63
C TYR A 169 -5.48 18.86 -6.01
N GLU A 170 -5.12 20.09 -6.40
CA GLU A 170 -6.04 21.14 -6.85
C GLU A 170 -6.88 20.67 -8.05
N ASP A 171 -6.22 20.06 -9.04
CA ASP A 171 -6.90 19.50 -10.22
C ASP A 171 -7.87 18.38 -9.83
N THR A 172 -7.53 17.58 -8.83
CA THR A 172 -8.40 16.49 -8.34
C THR A 172 -9.56 17.03 -7.50
N PHE A 173 -9.35 18.10 -6.73
CA PHE A 173 -10.40 18.80 -5.98
C PHE A 173 -11.34 19.61 -6.88
N ALA A 174 -10.98 19.90 -8.13
CA ALA A 174 -11.82 20.66 -9.07
C ALA A 174 -13.20 20.05 -9.32
N ALA A 175 -13.40 18.76 -9.01
CA ALA A 175 -14.71 18.10 -9.02
C ALA A 175 -15.66 18.55 -7.89
N ALA A 176 -15.16 19.29 -6.88
CA ALA A 176 -15.89 19.84 -5.76
C ALA A 176 -15.65 21.37 -5.69
N PRO A 177 -16.32 22.16 -6.55
CA PRO A 177 -15.98 23.58 -6.79
C PRO A 177 -16.23 24.49 -5.58
N ASP A 178 -17.03 24.07 -4.61
CA ASP A 178 -17.33 24.84 -3.39
C ASP A 178 -16.18 24.79 -2.36
N LEU A 179 -15.16 23.94 -2.58
CA LEU A 179 -14.04 23.79 -1.67
C LEU A 179 -12.96 24.84 -1.91
N HIS A 180 -12.40 25.33 -0.81
CA HIS A 180 -11.25 26.22 -0.79
C HIS A 180 -10.02 25.44 -0.38
N ILE A 181 -9.05 25.32 -1.29
CA ILE A 181 -7.84 24.52 -1.10
C ILE A 181 -6.64 25.42 -0.82
N THR A 182 -5.93 25.15 0.28
CA THR A 182 -4.65 25.80 0.60
C THR A 182 -3.54 24.75 0.61
N SER A 183 -2.64 24.80 -0.37
CA SER A 183 -1.52 23.86 -0.48
C SER A 183 -0.21 24.49 0.01
N VAL A 184 0.55 23.74 0.81
CA VAL A 184 1.88 24.18 1.30
C VAL A 184 2.90 23.07 1.12
N ALA A 185 4.05 23.41 0.55
CA ALA A 185 5.19 22.51 0.46
C ALA A 185 5.95 22.47 1.80
N CYS A 186 6.26 21.27 2.29
CA CYS A 186 7.00 21.05 3.54
C CYS A 186 8.26 20.20 3.25
N PRO A 187 9.27 20.75 2.55
CA PRO A 187 10.40 19.97 2.05
C PRO A 187 11.23 19.32 3.15
N GLU A 188 11.40 19.95 4.31
CA GLU A 188 12.26 19.45 5.38
C GLU A 188 11.66 18.29 6.18
N PHE A 189 10.33 18.12 6.16
CA PHE A 189 9.66 17.04 6.91
C PHE A 189 10.17 15.64 6.54
N VAL A 190 10.53 15.42 5.28
CA VAL A 190 11.08 14.13 4.82
C VAL A 190 12.40 13.82 5.54
N SER A 191 13.32 14.80 5.57
CA SER A 191 14.63 14.66 6.22
C SER A 191 14.51 14.37 7.71
N TYR A 192 13.60 15.06 8.42
CA TYR A 192 13.33 14.79 9.84
C TYR A 192 12.84 13.34 10.07
N VAL A 193 11.89 12.88 9.26
CA VAL A 193 11.35 11.52 9.37
C VAL A 193 12.41 10.45 9.10
N GLU A 194 13.22 10.63 8.06
CA GLU A 194 14.29 9.68 7.73
C GLU A 194 15.41 9.66 8.78
N ALA A 195 15.70 10.82 9.40
CA ALA A 195 16.58 10.90 10.57
C ALA A 195 15.99 10.23 11.82
N GLY A 196 14.69 9.90 11.84
CA GLY A 196 13.98 9.35 12.99
C GLY A 196 13.59 10.41 14.03
N ILE A 197 13.60 11.68 13.63
CA ILE A 197 13.22 12.82 14.46
C ILE A 197 11.75 13.12 14.18
N THR A 198 10.87 12.68 15.09
CA THR A 198 9.41 12.90 14.97
C THR A 198 8.83 13.79 16.08
N THR A 199 9.69 14.23 17.01
CA THR A 199 9.36 15.13 18.12
C THR A 199 10.53 16.06 18.41
N GLY A 200 10.29 17.10 19.20
CA GLY A 200 11.33 18.04 19.66
C GLY A 200 11.10 19.48 19.21
N PRO A 201 11.82 20.44 19.81
CA PRO A 201 11.59 21.88 19.59
C PRO A 201 11.91 22.34 18.17
N GLU A 202 12.94 21.77 17.53
CA GLU A 202 13.33 22.13 16.16
C GLU A 202 12.26 21.76 15.15
N LEU A 203 11.82 20.49 15.16
CA LEU A 203 10.74 20.02 14.30
C LEU A 203 9.42 20.76 14.57
N LEU A 204 9.14 21.10 15.83
CA LEU A 204 7.95 21.88 16.18
C LEU A 204 8.01 23.28 15.54
N ALA A 205 9.13 23.98 15.61
CA ALA A 205 9.30 25.29 14.99
C ALA A 205 9.12 25.23 13.46
N VAL A 206 9.72 24.23 12.82
CA VAL A 206 9.57 23.98 11.37
C VAL A 206 8.11 23.68 11.01
N ALA A 207 7.42 22.89 11.82
CA ALA A 207 5.99 22.60 11.62
C ALA A 207 5.12 23.84 11.82
N GLU A 208 5.40 24.68 12.81
CA GLU A 208 4.68 25.94 13.02
C GLU A 208 4.82 26.89 11.83
N GLU A 209 6.03 27.02 11.28
CA GLU A 209 6.28 27.82 10.09
C GLU A 209 5.50 27.31 8.87
N TYR A 210 5.66 26.03 8.51
CA TYR A 210 4.98 25.48 7.33
C TYR A 210 3.46 25.44 7.48
N LEU A 211 2.92 25.26 8.68
CA LEU A 211 1.48 25.13 8.90
C LEU A 211 0.79 26.49 9.16
N ALA A 212 1.54 27.57 9.35
CA ALA A 212 0.99 28.90 9.56
C ALA A 212 0.02 29.36 8.44
N PRO A 213 0.30 29.15 7.13
CA PRO A 213 -0.64 29.52 6.07
C PRO A 213 -1.96 28.75 6.13
N LEU A 214 -1.92 27.47 6.53
CA LEU A 214 -3.10 26.62 6.71
C LEU A 214 -3.96 27.13 7.87
N LYS A 215 -3.32 27.47 9.01
CA LYS A 215 -4.00 28.09 10.16
C LYS A 215 -4.64 29.42 9.81
N ALA A 216 -3.90 30.30 9.15
CA ALA A 216 -4.41 31.60 8.69
C ALA A 216 -5.59 31.43 7.72
N SER A 217 -5.56 30.36 6.93
CA SER A 217 -6.66 29.96 6.05
C SER A 217 -7.80 29.26 6.76
N GLY A 218 -7.78 29.05 8.08
CA GLY A 218 -8.88 28.44 8.83
C GLY A 218 -9.31 27.07 8.29
N VAL A 219 -8.36 26.26 7.81
CA VAL A 219 -8.66 24.90 7.32
C VAL A 219 -9.14 24.02 8.48
N ASP A 220 -10.13 23.17 8.24
CA ASP A 220 -10.62 22.21 9.23
C ASP A 220 -10.24 20.76 8.91
N THR A 221 -9.62 20.54 7.76
CA THR A 221 -9.19 19.26 7.25
C THR A 221 -7.85 19.43 6.56
N VAL A 222 -6.86 18.58 6.85
CA VAL A 222 -5.53 18.62 6.23
C VAL A 222 -5.18 17.26 5.64
N VAL A 223 -4.86 17.23 4.36
CA VAL A 223 -4.35 16.05 3.67
C VAL A 223 -2.84 15.92 3.87
N LEU A 224 -2.42 14.76 4.37
CA LEU A 224 -1.02 14.36 4.49
C LEU A 224 -0.54 13.82 3.12
N GLY A 225 -0.26 14.73 2.19
CA GLY A 225 0.12 14.46 0.80
C GLY A 225 1.58 14.06 0.58
N CYS A 226 2.16 13.34 1.54
CA CYS A 226 3.47 12.71 1.44
C CYS A 226 3.45 11.41 2.25
N THR A 227 4.16 10.40 1.77
CA THR A 227 4.26 9.07 2.39
C THR A 227 4.88 9.07 3.78
N HIS A 228 5.72 10.06 4.09
CA HIS A 228 6.42 10.19 5.38
C HIS A 228 5.55 10.85 6.46
N TYR A 229 4.59 11.68 6.07
CA TYR A 229 3.86 12.55 7.00
C TYR A 229 2.93 11.83 8.00
N PRO A 230 2.44 10.60 7.77
CA PRO A 230 1.78 9.83 8.82
C PRO A 230 2.64 9.67 10.09
N LEU A 231 3.97 9.65 9.99
CA LEU A 231 4.88 9.60 11.15
C LEU A 231 4.99 10.93 11.90
N LEU A 232 4.52 12.03 11.31
CA LEU A 232 4.48 13.37 11.89
C LEU A 232 3.08 13.75 12.39
N THR A 233 2.11 12.83 12.38
CA THR A 233 0.73 13.07 12.82
C THR A 233 0.66 13.72 14.21
N GLY A 234 1.55 13.33 15.13
CA GLY A 234 1.63 13.90 16.47
C GLY A 234 1.95 15.40 16.47
N VAL A 235 3.05 15.81 15.84
CA VAL A 235 3.46 17.22 15.77
C VAL A 235 2.50 18.05 14.91
N ILE A 236 2.02 17.50 13.79
CA ILE A 236 1.08 18.20 12.90
C ILE A 236 -0.26 18.43 13.63
N SER A 237 -0.80 17.42 14.32
CA SER A 237 -2.02 17.57 15.12
C SER A 237 -1.83 18.57 16.25
N TYR A 238 -0.67 18.56 16.93
CA TYR A 238 -0.37 19.51 17.99
C TYR A 238 -0.38 20.95 17.48
N VAL A 239 0.27 21.19 16.34
CA VAL A 239 0.30 22.53 15.72
C VAL A 239 -1.09 22.91 15.23
N MET A 240 -1.76 22.09 14.41
CA MET A 240 -3.05 22.43 13.80
C MET A 240 -4.22 22.54 14.80
N GLY A 241 -4.13 21.85 15.93
CA GLY A 241 -5.18 21.80 16.94
C GLY A 241 -6.16 20.64 16.74
N ALA A 242 -6.88 20.29 17.80
CA ALA A 242 -7.74 19.11 17.87
C ALA A 242 -8.99 19.17 16.95
N ASP A 243 -9.38 20.37 16.50
CA ASP A 243 -10.54 20.56 15.63
C ASP A 243 -10.26 20.28 14.14
N VAL A 244 -8.98 20.07 13.79
CA VAL A 244 -8.54 19.81 12.42
C VAL A 244 -8.43 18.31 12.17
N THR A 245 -9.14 17.82 11.16
CA THR A 245 -9.08 16.42 10.76
C THR A 245 -7.88 16.17 9.85
N LEU A 246 -6.96 15.28 10.26
CA LEU A 246 -5.86 14.84 9.40
C LEU A 246 -6.30 13.65 8.53
N VAL A 247 -6.01 13.71 7.24
CA VAL A 247 -6.31 12.66 6.27
C VAL A 247 -5.03 11.98 5.82
N SER A 248 -4.87 10.71 6.20
CA SER A 248 -3.75 9.86 5.78
C SER A 248 -4.00 9.28 4.39
N SER A 249 -3.10 9.56 3.46
CA SER A 249 -3.16 8.96 2.12
C SER A 249 -2.98 7.44 2.16
N ALA A 250 -2.22 6.90 3.12
CA ALA A 250 -1.96 5.48 3.23
C ALA A 250 -3.22 4.65 3.56
N GLU A 251 -4.01 5.10 4.54
CA GLU A 251 -5.21 4.39 4.98
C GLU A 251 -6.30 4.36 3.89
N GLU A 252 -6.51 5.50 3.23
CA GLU A 252 -7.53 5.62 2.19
C GLU A 252 -7.15 4.85 0.92
N THR A 253 -5.86 4.81 0.59
CA THR A 253 -5.35 4.01 -0.53
C THR A 253 -5.55 2.52 -0.30
N ALA A 254 -5.29 2.02 0.91
CA ALA A 254 -5.51 0.61 1.23
C ALA A 254 -7.00 0.21 1.11
N LYS A 255 -7.93 1.08 1.49
CA LYS A 255 -9.38 0.87 1.28
C LYS A 255 -9.72 0.78 -0.21
N ASP A 256 -9.06 1.59 -1.03
CA ASP A 256 -9.25 1.57 -2.49
C ASP A 256 -8.65 0.34 -3.16
N VAL A 257 -7.48 -0.12 -2.69
CA VAL A 257 -6.91 -1.41 -3.10
C VAL A 257 -7.89 -2.53 -2.78
N TYR A 258 -8.47 -2.56 -1.58
CA TYR A 258 -9.51 -3.53 -1.21
C TYR A 258 -10.70 -3.49 -2.19
N ARG A 259 -11.23 -2.28 -2.47
CA ARG A 259 -12.37 -2.11 -3.40
C ARG A 259 -12.02 -2.59 -4.80
N ALA A 260 -10.83 -2.28 -5.29
CA ALA A 260 -10.37 -2.69 -6.60
C ALA A 260 -10.22 -4.22 -6.70
N LEU A 261 -9.64 -4.86 -5.70
CA LEU A 261 -9.53 -6.33 -5.65
C LEU A 261 -10.90 -6.99 -5.61
N ALA A 262 -11.83 -6.47 -4.79
CA ALA A 262 -13.19 -7.00 -4.68
C ALA A 262 -13.96 -6.85 -6.00
N THR A 263 -13.93 -5.67 -6.61
CA THR A 263 -14.66 -5.35 -7.84
C THR A 263 -14.17 -6.19 -9.02
N ASN A 264 -12.85 -6.41 -9.10
CA ASN A 264 -12.23 -7.18 -10.19
C ASN A 264 -12.11 -8.68 -9.88
N ASN A 265 -12.62 -9.15 -8.74
CA ASN A 265 -12.49 -10.54 -8.27
C ASN A 265 -11.03 -11.04 -8.21
N LEU A 266 -10.10 -10.18 -7.79
CA LEU A 266 -8.66 -10.47 -7.73
C LEU A 266 -8.17 -10.86 -6.32
N GLN A 267 -9.09 -10.97 -5.35
CA GLN A 267 -8.77 -11.30 -3.96
C GLN A 267 -8.12 -12.68 -3.85
N ARG A 268 -7.02 -12.78 -3.11
CA ARG A 268 -6.33 -14.03 -2.85
C ARG A 268 -7.13 -14.89 -1.87
N THR A 269 -7.50 -16.11 -2.28
CA THR A 269 -8.20 -17.08 -1.42
C THR A 269 -7.35 -18.30 -1.04
N ALA A 270 -6.06 -18.29 -1.37
CA ALA A 270 -5.16 -19.39 -1.07
C ALA A 270 -4.93 -19.53 0.45
N ALA A 271 -4.90 -20.79 0.93
CA ALA A 271 -4.69 -21.10 2.35
C ALA A 271 -3.22 -20.98 2.79
N THR A 272 -2.28 -20.89 1.84
CA THR A 272 -0.88 -20.66 2.15
C THR A 272 -0.67 -19.23 2.68
N PRO A 273 0.31 -19.00 3.56
CA PRO A 273 0.67 -17.65 3.98
C PRO A 273 1.01 -16.75 2.77
N PRO A 274 0.71 -15.45 2.83
CA PRO A 274 1.20 -14.51 1.82
C PRO A 274 2.72 -14.37 1.91
N GLU A 275 3.32 -13.89 0.83
CA GLU A 275 4.73 -13.53 0.80
C GLU A 275 4.86 -12.02 0.58
N HIS A 276 5.77 -11.40 1.32
CA HIS A 276 6.07 -9.97 1.19
C HIS A 276 7.53 -9.81 0.78
N HIS A 277 7.74 -9.26 -0.41
CA HIS A 277 9.05 -9.03 -0.99
C HIS A 277 9.30 -7.52 -1.05
N PHE A 278 10.41 -7.06 -0.46
CA PHE A 278 10.82 -5.66 -0.45
C PHE A 278 12.13 -5.48 -1.20
N VAL A 279 12.08 -4.63 -2.22
CA VAL A 279 13.15 -4.42 -3.19
C VAL A 279 13.53 -2.94 -3.23
N ALA A 280 14.82 -2.65 -3.35
CA ALA A 280 15.35 -1.30 -3.50
C ALA A 280 16.31 -1.23 -4.71
N THR A 281 16.23 -0.16 -5.50
CA THR A 281 17.14 0.09 -6.64
C THR A 281 18.50 0.61 -6.20
N GLY A 282 18.57 1.30 -5.04
CA GLY A 282 19.80 1.78 -4.42
C GLY A 282 20.26 0.89 -3.25
N ASP A 283 20.87 1.49 -2.22
CA ASP A 283 21.42 0.76 -1.07
C ASP A 283 20.33 0.06 -0.23
N ALA A 284 20.31 -1.28 -0.27
CA ALA A 284 19.36 -2.10 0.46
C ALA A 284 19.59 -2.12 1.99
N ALA A 285 20.82 -1.91 2.47
CA ALA A 285 21.12 -1.94 3.90
C ALA A 285 20.57 -0.69 4.61
N GLN A 286 20.72 0.47 3.97
CA GLN A 286 20.11 1.72 4.44
C GLN A 286 18.58 1.61 4.41
N PHE A 287 18.02 1.05 3.33
CA PHE A 287 16.59 0.80 3.22
C PHE A 287 16.09 -0.10 4.36
N GLU A 288 16.76 -1.21 4.68
CA GLU A 288 16.34 -2.12 5.75
C GLU A 288 16.28 -1.44 7.12
N THR A 289 17.28 -0.61 7.43
CA THR A 289 17.33 0.14 8.69
C THR A 289 16.14 1.08 8.83
N LEU A 290 15.81 1.81 7.76
CA LEU A 290 14.66 2.71 7.73
C LEU A 290 13.35 1.93 7.75
N ALA A 291 13.25 0.85 6.96
CA ALA A 291 12.03 0.06 6.81
C ALA A 291 11.52 -0.53 8.12
N ARG A 292 12.42 -0.97 9.01
CA ARG A 292 12.06 -1.43 10.36
C ARG A 292 11.38 -0.34 11.20
N ARG A 293 11.66 0.95 10.95
CA ARG A 293 10.97 2.08 11.60
C ARG A 293 9.56 2.30 11.07
N PHE A 294 9.32 2.08 9.77
CA PHE A 294 8.02 2.32 9.12
C PHE A 294 7.04 1.14 9.25
N LEU A 295 7.53 -0.11 9.20
CA LEU A 295 6.69 -1.31 9.16
C LEU A 295 6.71 -2.16 10.44
N GLY A 296 7.60 -1.86 11.40
CA GLY A 296 7.81 -2.72 12.57
C GLY A 296 8.35 -4.10 12.18
N PRO A 297 7.97 -5.20 12.86
CA PRO A 297 8.55 -6.54 12.67
C PRO A 297 8.26 -7.21 11.30
N GLU A 298 7.48 -6.60 10.40
CA GLU A 298 7.13 -7.21 9.10
C GLU A 298 8.27 -7.18 8.08
N VAL A 299 9.22 -6.25 8.22
CA VAL A 299 10.37 -6.17 7.31
C VAL A 299 11.53 -6.94 7.94
N LEU A 300 11.69 -8.19 7.49
CA LEU A 300 12.75 -9.08 7.97
C LEU A 300 14.05 -8.93 7.20
N SER A 301 13.98 -8.61 5.90
CA SER A 301 15.14 -8.43 5.02
C SER A 301 14.75 -7.62 3.77
N VAL A 302 15.68 -6.84 3.23
CA VAL A 302 15.50 -6.07 1.99
C VAL A 302 16.56 -6.51 1.00
N ARG A 303 16.19 -6.65 -0.28
CA ARG A 303 17.12 -7.06 -1.34
C ARG A 303 17.42 -5.91 -2.28
N HIS A 304 18.70 -5.75 -2.61
CA HIS A 304 19.15 -4.87 -3.70
C HIS A 304 18.93 -5.57 -5.03
N VAL A 305 18.45 -4.84 -6.03
CA VAL A 305 18.41 -5.30 -7.43
C VAL A 305 18.79 -4.16 -8.37
N ASP A 306 19.54 -4.50 -9.43
CA ASP A 306 19.79 -3.57 -10.54
C ASP A 306 18.53 -3.37 -11.41
N HIS A 307 17.79 -4.46 -11.63
CA HIS A 307 16.52 -4.51 -12.34
C HIS A 307 15.56 -5.50 -11.66
N VAL A 308 14.31 -5.10 -11.43
CA VAL A 308 13.26 -5.95 -10.85
C VAL A 308 12.96 -7.14 -11.76
N ALA A 309 12.95 -6.91 -13.08
CA ALA A 309 12.69 -7.93 -14.09
C ALA A 309 13.79 -9.02 -14.17
N ALA A 310 15.01 -8.74 -13.67
CA ALA A 310 16.11 -9.70 -13.70
C ALA A 310 15.96 -10.82 -12.64
N GLN A 311 15.24 -10.54 -11.54
CA GLN A 311 15.09 -11.49 -10.42
C GLN A 311 13.77 -12.28 -10.47
N TYR A 312 12.73 -11.72 -11.09
CA TYR A 312 11.45 -12.36 -11.31
C TYR A 312 11.26 -12.57 -12.81
N PRO A 313 11.65 -13.74 -13.37
CA PRO A 313 11.68 -13.94 -14.81
C PRO A 313 10.31 -13.64 -15.40
N THR A 314 10.32 -12.74 -16.39
CA THR A 314 9.17 -12.15 -17.06
C THR A 314 8.23 -13.22 -17.61
N GLY A 315 7.25 -13.60 -16.80
CA GLY A 315 6.14 -14.41 -17.26
C GLY A 315 5.24 -13.52 -18.11
N SER A 316 5.48 -13.47 -19.42
CA SER A 316 4.62 -12.91 -20.49
C SER A 316 3.59 -11.92 -19.96
N LEU A 317 3.89 -10.62 -20.08
CA LEU A 317 3.00 -9.46 -19.82
C LEU A 317 1.59 -9.89 -19.45
N ALA A 318 1.28 -9.80 -18.16
CA ALA A 318 0.04 -10.27 -17.55
C ALA A 318 -1.18 -9.56 -18.15
N ARG A 319 -1.60 -9.95 -19.35
CA ARG A 319 -2.87 -9.51 -19.91
C ARG A 319 -3.96 -10.18 -19.11
N ILE A 320 -4.68 -9.41 -18.29
CA ILE A 320 -5.89 -9.90 -17.64
C ILE A 320 -6.98 -9.90 -18.72
N THR A 321 -7.36 -11.07 -19.22
CA THR A 321 -8.38 -11.17 -20.28
C THR A 321 -9.79 -11.32 -19.69
N PRO A 322 -10.86 -10.94 -20.42
CA PRO A 322 -12.23 -11.17 -20.00
C PRO A 322 -12.54 -12.65 -19.70
N GLU A 323 -11.89 -13.59 -20.40
CA GLU A 323 -12.03 -15.04 -20.20
C GLU A 323 -11.44 -15.47 -18.86
N MET A 324 -10.31 -14.88 -18.44
CA MET A 324 -9.71 -15.13 -17.12
C MET A 324 -10.63 -14.65 -15.98
N ILE A 325 -11.32 -13.53 -16.18
CA ILE A 325 -12.32 -13.00 -15.23
C ILE A 325 -13.53 -13.95 -15.16
N ALA A 326 -14.03 -14.44 -16.30
CA ALA A 326 -15.14 -15.38 -16.35
C ALA A 326 -14.80 -16.75 -15.73
N ALA A 327 -13.57 -17.24 -15.93
CA ALA A 327 -13.09 -18.47 -15.32
C ALA A 327 -12.97 -18.37 -13.78
N ALA A 328 -12.60 -17.19 -13.26
CA ALA A 328 -12.62 -16.93 -11.82
C ALA A 328 -14.03 -16.99 -11.22
N GLN A 329 -15.04 -16.55 -11.98
CA GLN A 329 -16.45 -16.58 -11.57
C GLN A 329 -17.00 -18.01 -11.51
N SER A 330 -16.65 -18.87 -12.46
CA SER A 330 -17.16 -20.25 -12.54
C SER A 330 -16.56 -21.19 -11.48
N ALA A 331 -15.28 -21.01 -11.13
CA ALA A 331 -14.57 -21.80 -10.12
C ALA A 331 -15.15 -21.63 -8.69
N ARG A 332 -15.84 -20.52 -8.42
CA ARG A 332 -16.47 -20.19 -7.12
C ARG A 332 -17.82 -20.87 -6.89
N SER A 333 -18.35 -21.61 -7.87
CA SER A 333 -19.63 -22.36 -7.74
C SER A 333 -19.53 -23.62 -6.86
N ARG A 334 -18.35 -23.95 -6.32
CA ARG A 334 -18.17 -25.05 -5.36
C ARG A 334 -18.49 -24.60 -3.92
N PRO A 335 -19.13 -25.45 -3.10
CA PRO A 335 -19.57 -25.07 -1.75
C PRO A 335 -18.39 -24.64 -0.89
N ARG A 336 -18.48 -23.45 -0.28
CA ARG A 336 -17.51 -22.96 0.70
C ARG A 336 -17.66 -23.73 2.01
N ILE A 337 -16.61 -24.42 2.45
CA ILE A 337 -16.50 -24.85 3.84
C ILE A 337 -15.97 -23.64 4.63
N SER A 338 -16.84 -23.03 5.42
CA SER A 338 -16.46 -22.02 6.41
C SER A 338 -15.67 -22.69 7.52
N ASN A 339 -14.43 -22.24 7.76
CA ASN A 339 -13.67 -22.63 8.96
C ASN A 339 -13.96 -21.73 10.17
N PHE A 340 -15.00 -20.89 10.10
CA PHE A 340 -15.54 -20.20 11.26
C PHE A 340 -16.73 -20.97 11.83
N VAL A 341 -16.46 -21.65 12.94
CA VAL A 341 -17.38 -22.32 13.89
C VAL A 341 -18.02 -23.62 13.39
N ASP A 342 -17.41 -24.74 13.78
CA ASP A 342 -18.18 -25.95 14.15
C ASP A 342 -17.67 -26.45 15.50
N ARG A 343 -18.35 -26.05 16.58
CA ARG A 343 -18.26 -26.75 17.86
C ARG A 343 -19.39 -27.77 17.86
N SER A 344 -19.05 -29.02 17.58
CA SER A 344 -19.93 -30.16 17.80
C SER A 344 -20.34 -30.22 19.29
N PRO A 345 -21.63 -30.29 19.66
CA PRO A 345 -22.02 -30.68 21.00
C PRO A 345 -22.17 -32.21 21.03
N GLY A 346 -21.13 -32.88 21.51
CA GLY A 346 -21.10 -34.33 21.61
C GLY A 346 -20.38 -34.80 22.87
N SER A 347 -20.98 -34.56 24.03
CA SER A 347 -20.68 -35.34 25.23
C SER A 347 -21.93 -35.43 26.11
N SER A 348 -22.68 -36.50 25.89
CA SER A 348 -23.67 -37.05 26.81
C SER A 348 -23.00 -37.31 28.18
N LEU A 349 -23.52 -36.68 29.23
CA LEU A 349 -23.37 -37.14 30.60
C LEU A 349 -24.74 -37.67 31.04
N ALA A 350 -24.69 -38.89 31.56
CA ALA A 350 -25.82 -39.77 31.81
C ALA A 350 -26.80 -39.20 32.83
N ASP A 351 -28.08 -39.33 32.48
CA ASP A 351 -29.23 -39.27 33.37
C ASP A 351 -29.28 -40.58 34.18
N ALA A 352 -29.23 -40.44 35.51
CA ALA A 352 -29.49 -41.50 36.46
C ALA A 352 -30.47 -40.99 37.53
N GLY A 353 -31.74 -40.85 37.14
CA GLY A 353 -32.83 -41.58 37.78
C GLY A 353 -33.51 -40.98 39.01
N ARG A 354 -34.85 -40.84 38.87
CA ARG A 354 -35.93 -40.99 39.88
C ARG A 354 -35.94 -39.93 41.01
N THR A 355 -37.04 -39.28 41.41
CA THR A 355 -38.50 -39.53 41.51
C THR A 355 -39.15 -38.14 41.65
N GLY A 356 -40.30 -37.76 41.10
CA GLY A 356 -41.65 -38.32 41.27
C GLY A 356 -42.55 -37.25 41.91
N GLY A 357 -43.80 -37.10 41.42
CA GLY A 357 -44.92 -36.61 42.24
C GLY A 357 -45.36 -35.15 42.06
N THR A 358 -46.48 -35.00 41.37
CA THR A 358 -47.57 -34.01 41.47
C THR A 358 -47.70 -33.20 42.77
N GLY A 359 -48.09 -31.92 42.63
CA GLY A 359 -49.08 -31.28 43.52
C GLY A 359 -48.73 -29.90 44.08
N LEU A 360 -49.55 -28.91 43.68
CA LEU A 360 -49.74 -27.53 44.20
C LEU A 360 -48.68 -26.48 43.90
#